data_AF-A0A0S3SDB1-F1
#
_entry.id   AF-A0A0S3SDB1-F1
#
_cell.length_a   1.000
_cell.length_b   1.000
_cell.length_c   1.000
_cell.angle_alpha   90.00
_cell.angle_beta   90.00
_cell.angle_gamma   90.00
#
_symmetry.space_group_name_H-M   'P 1'
#
loop_
_entity.id
_entity.type
_entity.pdbx_description
1 polymer ?
#
loop_
_entity_poly.entity_id
_entity_poly.type
_entity_poly.pdbx_seq_one_letter_code
_entity_poly.pdbx_strand_id
1 'polypeptide(L)'
;MPDKREKIVRQRAETRVGCRAMIMVRKVSSGKWVVTKLVKEHTHPLTPGKGRRDFVYEQYPNEHDKIRELSQQLACEKKRSATYKRHLELIFEHIEEHNESLSKKIQHIVDSVREMETKEQQSQL
;
A
#
# COMPACT_ATOMS: atom_id res chain seq x y z
N MET A 1 5.90 -23.76 68.45
CA MET A 1 6.02 -22.31 68.16
C MET A 1 4.90 -21.95 67.19
N PRO A 2 3.97 -21.02 67.53
CA PRO A 2 2.88 -20.68 66.61
C PRO A 2 3.39 -19.68 65.55
N ASP A 3 3.06 -19.97 64.29
CA ASP A 3 3.41 -19.21 63.09
C ASP A 3 2.62 -17.89 63.04
N LYS A 4 3.25 -16.76 63.41
CA LYS A 4 2.67 -15.42 63.29
C LYS A 4 2.81 -14.91 61.85
N ARG A 5 1.99 -15.42 60.93
CA ARG A 5 1.77 -14.76 59.65
C ARG A 5 0.75 -13.64 59.83
N GLU A 6 1.24 -12.45 60.18
CA GLU A 6 0.43 -11.23 60.11
C GLU A 6 -0.07 -11.03 58.68
N LYS A 7 -1.38 -11.21 58.49
CA LYS A 7 -2.05 -10.86 57.24
C LYS A 7 -2.05 -9.34 57.14
N ILE A 8 -1.10 -8.79 56.38
CA ILE A 8 -1.12 -7.38 55.97
C ILE A 8 -2.34 -7.19 55.06
N VAL A 9 -3.49 -6.86 55.66
CA VAL A 9 -4.66 -6.38 54.94
C VAL A 9 -4.31 -4.98 54.46
N ARG A 10 -3.88 -4.84 53.19
CA ARG A 10 -3.77 -3.52 52.57
C ARG A 10 -5.15 -2.88 52.62
N GLN A 11 -5.32 -1.85 53.46
CA GLN A 11 -6.52 -1.03 53.44
C GLN A 11 -6.66 -0.46 52.04
N ARG A 12 -7.71 -0.90 51.33
CA ARG A 12 -8.04 -0.37 50.01
C ARG A 12 -8.38 1.11 50.21
N ALA A 13 -7.68 2.00 49.50
CA ALA A 13 -7.97 3.42 49.56
C ALA A 13 -9.47 3.66 49.32
N GLU A 14 -10.12 4.44 50.16
CA GLU A 14 -11.52 4.81 50.00
C GLU A 14 -11.66 5.75 48.80
N THR A 15 -11.93 5.18 47.62
CA THR A 15 -12.16 5.94 46.38
C THR A 15 -13.62 6.39 46.22
N ARG A 16 -14.47 6.13 47.24
CA ARG A 16 -15.91 6.42 47.18
C ARG A 16 -16.20 7.86 47.58
N VAL A 17 -16.00 8.79 46.64
CA VAL A 17 -16.39 10.21 46.76
C VAL A 17 -17.90 10.46 46.53
N GLY A 18 -18.73 9.40 46.55
CA GLY A 18 -20.17 9.52 46.28
C GLY A 18 -20.53 9.93 44.84
N CYS A 19 -19.64 9.71 43.87
CA CYS A 19 -19.89 10.05 42.48
C CYS A 19 -21.02 9.19 41.89
N ARG A 20 -22.01 9.84 41.27
CA ARG A 20 -23.16 9.19 40.61
C ARG A 20 -23.05 9.18 39.08
N ALA A 21 -21.92 9.64 38.53
CA ALA A 21 -21.64 9.55 37.11
C ALA A 21 -21.64 8.07 36.68
N MET A 22 -22.39 7.75 35.62
CA MET A 22 -22.58 6.38 35.17
C MET A 22 -23.01 6.33 33.71
N ILE A 23 -22.67 5.23 33.06
CA ILE A 23 -23.21 4.86 31.75
C ILE A 23 -23.89 3.50 31.90
N MET A 24 -25.17 3.42 31.58
CA MET A 24 -25.92 2.18 31.56
C MET A 24 -26.17 1.77 30.11
N VAL A 25 -25.63 0.63 29.72
CA VAL A 25 -25.80 0.08 28.37
C VAL A 25 -26.63 -1.19 28.47
N ARG A 26 -27.63 -1.34 27.61
CA ARG A 26 -28.41 -2.58 27.48
C ARG A 26 -28.35 -3.09 26.05
N LYS A 27 -28.43 -4.41 25.89
CA LYS A 27 -28.65 -5.04 24.59
C LYS A 27 -30.16 -5.09 24.34
N VAL A 28 -30.63 -4.52 23.25
CA VAL A 28 -32.05 -4.64 22.83
C VAL A 28 -32.26 -5.97 22.10
N SER A 29 -33.51 -6.42 22.01
CA SER A 29 -33.89 -7.67 21.33
C SER A 29 -33.41 -7.74 19.88
N SER A 30 -33.22 -6.58 19.23
CA SER A 30 -32.65 -6.46 17.88
C SER A 30 -31.13 -6.72 17.82
N GLY A 31 -30.49 -7.14 18.91
CA GLY A 31 -29.05 -7.41 18.99
C GLY A 31 -28.15 -6.18 19.11
N LYS A 32 -28.69 -4.97 18.99
CA LYS A 32 -27.95 -3.70 19.10
C LYS A 32 -27.72 -3.33 20.58
N TRP A 33 -26.61 -2.66 20.86
CA TRP A 33 -26.35 -2.07 22.17
C TRP A 33 -26.83 -0.62 22.18
N VAL A 34 -27.59 -0.26 23.20
CA VAL A 34 -28.10 1.11 23.37
C VAL A 34 -27.73 1.64 24.74
N VAL A 35 -27.32 2.89 24.78
CA VAL A 35 -27.08 3.62 26.03
C VAL A 35 -28.43 4.09 26.55
N THR A 36 -28.81 3.58 27.72
CA THR A 36 -30.11 3.86 28.36
C THR A 36 -30.05 5.01 29.36
N LYS A 37 -28.91 5.19 30.01
CA LYS A 37 -28.68 6.26 30.97
C LYS A 37 -27.25 6.72 30.86
N LEU A 38 -27.07 8.03 30.81
CA LEU A 38 -25.77 8.67 30.79
C LEU A 38 -25.82 9.84 31.79
N VAL A 39 -25.02 9.74 32.84
CA VAL A 39 -24.78 10.82 33.81
C VAL A 39 -23.34 11.25 33.62
N LYS A 40 -23.13 12.45 33.05
CA LYS A 40 -21.80 12.98 32.71
C LYS A 40 -21.20 13.78 33.87
N GLU A 41 -22.03 14.23 34.78
CA GLU A 41 -21.67 15.11 35.87
C GLU A 41 -20.93 14.34 36.96
N HIS A 42 -19.68 14.74 37.21
CA HIS A 42 -18.86 14.20 38.29
C HIS A 42 -18.88 15.15 39.48
N THR A 43 -18.93 14.58 40.68
CA THR A 43 -18.78 15.34 41.95
C THR A 43 -17.32 15.53 42.35
N HIS A 44 -16.39 15.20 41.46
CA HIS A 44 -14.95 15.27 41.67
C HIS A 44 -14.23 15.56 40.35
N PRO A 45 -13.00 16.10 40.40
CA PRO A 45 -12.17 16.25 39.22
C PRO A 45 -11.90 14.88 38.56
N LEU A 46 -11.98 14.84 37.23
CA LEU A 46 -11.51 13.71 36.45
C LEU A 46 -9.99 13.75 36.41
N THR A 47 -9.33 12.99 37.27
CA THR A 47 -7.91 12.72 37.11
C THR A 47 -7.74 11.73 35.95
N PRO A 48 -7.02 12.08 34.88
CA PRO A 48 -6.66 11.12 33.86
C PRO A 48 -5.88 10.02 34.56
N GLY A 49 -6.48 8.83 34.69
CA GLY A 49 -5.76 7.69 35.26
C GLY A 49 -4.46 7.51 34.47
N LYS A 50 -3.39 7.04 35.13
CA LYS A 50 -2.20 6.47 34.46
C LYS A 50 -2.56 5.16 33.71
N GLY A 51 -3.72 5.11 33.06
CA GLY A 51 -4.21 4.01 32.26
C GLY A 51 -3.79 4.21 30.82
N ARG A 52 -2.86 3.38 30.37
CA ARG A 52 -2.49 3.04 28.98
C ARG A 52 -3.07 3.99 27.92
N ARG A 53 -2.39 5.12 27.69
CA ARG A 53 -2.66 5.99 26.53
C ARG A 53 -2.34 5.32 25.19
N ASP A 54 -1.63 4.20 25.23
CA ASP A 54 -1.08 3.54 24.05
C ASP A 54 -2.14 2.83 23.20
N PHE A 55 -3.24 2.34 23.81
CA PHE A 55 -4.23 1.51 23.09
C PHE A 55 -5.27 2.29 22.27
N VAL A 56 -5.34 3.62 22.38
CA VAL A 56 -6.31 4.41 21.60
C VAL A 56 -5.77 4.74 20.20
N TYR A 57 -4.46 4.91 20.06
CA TYR A 57 -3.82 5.27 18.79
C TYR A 57 -3.53 4.07 17.89
N GLU A 58 -3.37 2.88 18.47
CA GLU A 58 -3.04 1.64 17.74
C GLU A 58 -4.25 1.02 17.01
N GLN A 59 -5.47 1.51 17.28
CA GLN A 59 -6.70 1.01 16.68
C GLN A 59 -7.02 1.63 15.31
N TYR A 60 -6.27 2.65 14.87
CA TYR A 60 -6.37 3.22 13.52
C TYR A 60 -5.18 2.77 12.68
N PRO A 61 -5.38 2.09 11.52
CA PRO A 61 -4.29 1.81 10.60
C PRO A 61 -3.65 3.14 10.20
N ASN A 62 -2.35 3.28 10.49
CA ASN A 62 -1.62 4.52 10.27
C ASN A 62 -1.56 4.81 8.76
N GLU A 63 -2.27 5.84 8.31
CA GLU A 63 -2.31 6.24 6.89
C GLU A 63 -0.91 6.46 6.31
N HIS A 64 0.07 6.83 7.14
CA HIS A 64 1.47 6.96 6.73
C HIS A 64 2.10 5.65 6.27
N ASP A 65 1.75 4.51 6.88
CA ASP A 65 2.24 3.20 6.44
C ASP A 65 1.69 2.86 5.06
N LYS A 66 0.43 3.23 4.80
CA LYS A 66 -0.20 3.05 3.47
C LYS A 66 0.45 3.94 2.41
N ILE A 67 0.74 5.19 2.74
CA ILE A 67 1.47 6.09 1.83
C ILE A 67 2.84 5.51 1.48
N ARG A 68 3.59 5.01 2.47
CA ARG A 68 4.91 4.40 2.24
C ARG A 68 4.81 3.14 1.37
N GLU A 69 3.87 2.25 1.68
CA GLU A 69 3.65 1.02 0.92
C GLU A 69 3.29 1.31 -0.55
N LEU A 70 2.32 2.19 -0.79
CA LEU A 70 1.89 2.55 -2.14
C LEU A 70 3.01 3.27 -2.92
N SER A 71 3.79 4.12 -2.24
CA SER A 71 4.95 4.78 -2.84
C SER A 71 6.01 3.76 -3.29
N GLN A 72 6.26 2.73 -2.49
CA GLN A 72 7.18 1.65 -2.84
C GLN A 72 6.66 0.83 -4.02
N GLN A 73 5.37 0.48 -4.03
CA GLN A 73 4.74 -0.23 -5.15
C GLN A 73 4.84 0.59 -6.45
N LEU A 74 4.57 1.89 -6.39
CA LEU A 74 4.71 2.80 -7.52
C LEU A 74 6.16 2.87 -8.03
N ALA A 75 7.14 2.92 -7.13
CA ALA A 75 8.55 2.92 -7.51
C ALA A 75 8.97 1.61 -8.21
N CYS A 76 8.54 0.47 -7.68
CA CYS A 76 8.74 -0.84 -8.31
C CYS A 76 8.10 -0.89 -9.71
N GLU A 77 6.89 -0.38 -9.85
CA GLU A 77 6.17 -0.43 -11.13
C GLU A 77 6.77 0.52 -12.18
N LYS A 78 7.23 1.71 -11.76
CA LYS A 78 8.01 2.60 -12.64
C LYS A 78 9.28 1.94 -13.15
N LYS A 79 9.99 1.20 -12.29
CA LYS A 79 11.18 0.45 -12.69
C LYS A 79 10.83 -0.64 -13.70
N ARG A 80 9.75 -1.40 -13.46
CA ARG A 80 9.27 -2.46 -14.36
C ARG A 80 8.86 -1.90 -15.73
N SER A 81 8.10 -0.81 -15.74
CA SER A 81 7.71 -0.10 -16.96
C SER A 81 8.92 0.38 -17.76
N ALA A 82 9.93 0.97 -17.10
CA ALA A 82 11.15 1.39 -17.76
C ALA A 82 11.93 0.21 -18.38
N THR A 83 11.93 -0.97 -17.76
CA THR A 83 12.55 -2.18 -18.35
C THR A 83 11.80 -2.62 -19.60
N TYR A 84 10.46 -2.72 -19.55
CA TYR A 84 9.67 -3.10 -20.72
C TYR A 84 9.82 -2.10 -21.87
N LYS A 85 9.89 -0.80 -21.57
CA LYS A 85 10.15 0.23 -22.58
C LYS A 85 11.48 -0.02 -23.31
N ARG A 86 12.56 -0.27 -22.57
CA ARG A 86 13.87 -0.59 -23.16
C ARG A 86 13.83 -1.83 -24.03
N HIS A 87 13.14 -2.89 -23.58
CA HIS A 87 13.01 -4.10 -24.39
C HIS A 87 12.25 -3.84 -25.71
N LEU A 88 11.18 -3.03 -25.66
CA LEU A 88 10.45 -2.65 -26.87
C LEU A 88 11.33 -1.83 -27.81
N GLU A 89 12.07 -0.84 -27.29
CA GLU A 89 13.03 -0.04 -28.07
C GLU A 89 14.04 -0.93 -28.80
N LEU A 90 14.65 -1.89 -28.10
CA LEU A 90 15.60 -2.84 -28.70
C LEU A 90 14.96 -3.70 -29.80
N ILE A 91 13.71 -4.16 -29.61
CA ILE A 91 13.00 -4.94 -30.63
C ILE A 91 12.73 -4.08 -31.87
N PHE A 92 12.32 -2.81 -31.67
CA PHE A 92 12.10 -1.89 -32.77
C PHE A 92 13.38 -1.61 -33.56
N GLU A 93 14.49 -1.32 -32.88
CA GLU A 93 15.80 -1.13 -33.51
C GLU A 93 16.19 -2.35 -34.36
N HIS A 94 16.02 -3.56 -33.83
CA HIS A 94 16.33 -4.78 -34.57
C HIS A 94 15.46 -4.98 -35.81
N ILE A 95 14.17 -4.66 -35.72
CA ILE A 95 13.24 -4.73 -36.87
C ILE A 95 13.66 -3.73 -37.94
N GLU A 96 14.01 -2.50 -37.57
CA GLU A 96 14.45 -1.46 -38.49
C GLU A 96 15.75 -1.84 -39.20
N GLU A 97 16.77 -2.31 -38.45
CA GLU A 97 18.03 -2.79 -39.01
C GLU A 97 17.83 -3.94 -40.02
N HIS A 98 16.96 -4.90 -39.67
CA HIS A 98 16.66 -6.01 -40.57
C HIS A 98 15.94 -5.55 -41.84
N ASN A 99 14.99 -4.62 -41.70
CA ASN A 99 14.26 -4.06 -42.83
C ASN A 99 15.20 -3.29 -43.78
N GLU A 100 16.10 -2.46 -43.24
CA GLU A 100 17.11 -1.77 -44.04
C GLU A 100 18.04 -2.74 -44.76
N SER A 101 18.51 -3.78 -44.07
CA SER A 101 19.40 -4.80 -44.64
C SER A 101 18.72 -5.54 -45.80
N LEU A 102 17.46 -5.93 -45.62
CA LEU A 102 16.66 -6.55 -46.68
C LEU A 102 16.44 -5.59 -47.85
N SER A 103 16.09 -4.33 -47.58
CA SER A 103 15.89 -3.32 -48.62
C SER A 103 17.16 -3.10 -49.44
N LYS A 104 18.33 -3.03 -48.80
CA LYS A 104 19.62 -2.91 -49.50
C LYS A 104 19.88 -4.13 -50.40
N LYS A 105 19.64 -5.35 -49.92
CA LYS A 105 19.78 -6.58 -50.73
C LYS A 105 18.83 -6.59 -51.93
N ILE A 106 17.58 -6.19 -51.75
CA ILE A 106 16.60 -6.08 -52.83
C ILE A 106 17.07 -5.05 -53.86
N GLN A 107 17.54 -3.88 -53.41
CA GLN A 107 18.04 -2.84 -54.31
C GLN A 107 19.21 -3.35 -55.16
N HIS A 108 20.17 -4.06 -54.56
CA HIS A 108 21.26 -4.67 -55.31
C HIS A 108 20.79 -5.65 -56.39
N ILE A 109 19.78 -6.47 -56.09
CA ILE A 109 19.21 -7.40 -57.08
C ILE A 109 18.52 -6.62 -58.21
N VAL A 110 17.73 -5.60 -57.87
CA VAL A 110 17.05 -4.74 -58.85
C VAL A 110 18.05 -4.03 -59.77
N ASP A 111 19.12 -3.48 -59.20
CA ASP A 111 20.18 -2.81 -59.96
C ASP A 111 20.89 -3.81 -60.88
N SER A 112 21.19 -5.01 -60.38
CA SER A 112 21.82 -6.08 -61.18
C SER A 112 20.95 -6.51 -62.36
N VAL A 113 19.64 -6.71 -62.14
CA VAL A 113 18.69 -7.06 -63.20
C VAL A 113 18.59 -5.94 -64.24
N ARG A 114 18.49 -4.68 -63.79
CA ARG A 114 18.46 -3.52 -64.69
C ARG A 114 19.73 -3.43 -65.55
N GLU A 115 20.89 -3.68 -64.98
CA GLU A 115 22.14 -3.74 -65.75
C GLU A 115 22.14 -4.86 -66.81
N MET A 116 21.54 -6.01 -66.50
CA MET A 116 21.42 -7.10 -67.48
C MET A 116 20.46 -6.73 -68.61
N GLU A 117 19.30 -6.15 -68.29
CA GLU A 117 18.30 -5.70 -69.28
C GLU A 117 18.87 -4.63 -70.22
N THR A 118 19.63 -3.66 -69.68
CA THR A 118 20.25 -2.61 -70.50
C THR A 118 21.33 -3.16 -71.44
N LYS A 119 22.13 -4.14 -71.00
CA LYS A 119 23.12 -4.83 -71.85
C LYS A 119 22.44 -5.64 -72.96
N GLU A 120 21.34 -6.32 -72.66
CA GLU A 120 20.57 -7.09 -73.64
C GLU A 120 19.95 -6.17 -74.71
N GLN A 121 19.36 -5.04 -74.30
CA GLN A 121 18.81 -4.04 -75.23
C GLN A 121 19.87 -3.44 -76.15
N GLN A 122 21.09 -3.18 -75.65
CA GLN A 122 22.20 -2.69 -76.47
C GLN A 122 22.75 -3.74 -77.44
N SER A 123 22.69 -5.03 -77.08
CA SER A 123 23.13 -6.13 -77.96
C SER A 123 22.12 -6.46 -79.08
N GLN A 124 20.88 -5.97 -78.98
CA GLN A 124 19.81 -6.17 -79.97
C GLN A 124 19.69 -5.01 -80.97
N LEU A 125 20.52 -3.96 -80.84
CA LEU A 125 20.70 -2.86 -81.79
C LEU A 125 21.93 -3.10 -82.68
#